data_AF-A0A9D7NB13-F1
#
_entry.id   AF-A0A9D7NB13-F1
#
_cell.length_a   1.000
_cell.length_b   1.000
_cell.length_c   1.000
_cell.angle_alpha   90.00
_cell.angle_beta   90.00
_cell.angle_gamma   90.00
#
_symmetry.space_group_name_H-M   'P 1'
#
loop_
_entity.id
_entity.type
_entity.pdbx_description
1 polymer ?
#
loop_
_entity_poly.entity_id
_entity_poly.type
_entity_poly.pdbx_seq_one_letter_code
_entity_poly.pdbx_strand_id
1 'polypeptide(L)'
;MTVKLGQIVPSTGRLVVNNGSYFLSMPSPIGFRILHNTLVRIPDNTIWGYIGYELSALPAVDQFLQDLSKISQEQSLVKGYYGYFNIPDNGIMEFGAQAATDRPILPIVRRFQANEKDLENLIATYRDKYGKDIYIHLRNTNGKEY
;
A
#
# COMPACT_ATOMS: atom_id res chain seq x y z
N MET A 1 18.48 44.17 -18.27
CA MET A 1 18.98 42.92 -17.63
C MET A 1 18.07 41.80 -18.12
N THR A 2 18.56 40.94 -19.00
CA THR A 2 17.73 40.01 -19.78
C THR A 2 17.85 38.62 -19.16
N VAL A 3 16.78 38.09 -18.57
CA VAL A 3 16.76 36.71 -18.06
C VAL A 3 16.72 35.77 -19.27
N LYS A 4 17.83 35.07 -19.56
CA LYS A 4 17.86 34.00 -20.55
C LYS A 4 17.31 32.72 -19.92
N LEU A 5 16.10 32.33 -20.30
CA LEU A 5 15.62 30.96 -20.15
C LEU A 5 16.30 30.07 -21.21
N GLY A 6 16.72 28.85 -20.82
CA GLY A 6 16.99 27.79 -21.80
C GLY A 6 18.38 27.15 -21.76
N GLN A 7 18.84 26.67 -20.61
CA GLN A 7 19.79 25.56 -20.60
C GLN A 7 19.19 24.38 -19.85
N ILE A 8 19.12 23.21 -20.52
CA ILE A 8 18.78 21.95 -19.87
C ILE A 8 19.90 21.64 -18.90
N VAL A 9 19.58 21.57 -17.61
CA VAL A 9 20.53 21.09 -16.60
C VAL A 9 20.24 19.60 -16.39
N PRO A 10 21.08 18.70 -16.93
CA PRO A 10 20.85 17.27 -16.77
C PRO A 10 21.07 16.87 -15.30
N SER A 11 20.08 16.20 -14.72
CA SER A 11 20.22 15.55 -13.42
C SER A 11 20.28 14.05 -13.65
N THR A 12 21.48 13.48 -13.54
CA THR A 12 21.72 12.06 -13.76
C THR A 12 21.69 11.31 -12.44
N GLY A 13 21.04 10.15 -12.44
CA GLY A 13 20.94 9.27 -11.28
C GLY A 13 21.20 7.82 -11.64
N ARG A 14 21.38 6.99 -10.62
CA ARG A 14 21.46 5.53 -10.76
C ARG A 14 20.36 4.89 -9.92
N LEU A 15 19.59 4.00 -10.53
CA LEU A 15 18.74 3.07 -9.82
C LEU A 15 19.55 1.82 -9.48
N VAL A 16 19.61 1.50 -8.18
CA VAL A 16 20.22 0.26 -7.68
C VAL A 16 19.10 -0.68 -7.29
N VAL A 17 19.08 -1.86 -7.91
CA VAL A 17 18.07 -2.90 -7.65
C VAL A 17 18.70 -3.95 -6.74
N ASN A 18 18.14 -4.10 -5.55
CA ASN A 18 18.50 -5.14 -4.60
C ASN A 18 17.34 -6.15 -4.48
N ASN A 19 17.59 -7.32 -3.88
CA ASN A 19 16.56 -8.36 -3.74
C ASN A 19 15.30 -7.89 -2.98
N GLY A 20 15.42 -6.93 -2.07
CA GLY A 20 14.30 -6.44 -1.25
C GLY A 20 13.99 -4.94 -1.39
N SER A 21 14.73 -4.19 -2.20
CA SER A 21 14.53 -2.75 -2.31
C SER A 21 15.11 -2.18 -3.60
N TYR A 22 14.61 -0.99 -3.93
CA TYR A 22 15.16 -0.12 -4.97
C TYR A 22 15.71 1.12 -4.31
N PHE A 23 16.92 1.51 -4.69
CA PHE A 23 17.56 2.72 -4.19
C PHE A 23 17.89 3.67 -5.34
N LEU A 24 17.37 4.89 -5.27
CA LEU A 24 17.67 5.96 -6.21
C LEU A 24 18.83 6.80 -5.66
N SER A 25 19.99 6.70 -6.31
CA SER A 25 21.15 7.53 -6.04
C SER A 25 21.20 8.70 -7.00
N MET A 26 21.02 9.92 -6.48
CA MET A 26 21.24 11.17 -7.21
C MET A 26 22.10 12.11 -6.36
N PRO A 27 23.41 12.22 -6.64
CA PRO A 27 24.31 13.06 -5.84
C PRO A 27 23.97 14.56 -5.89
N SER A 28 23.37 15.04 -6.99
CA SER A 28 22.98 16.44 -7.16
C SER A 28 21.63 16.53 -7.88
N PRO A 29 20.52 16.38 -7.15
CA PRO A 29 19.18 16.67 -7.68
C PRO A 29 19.04 18.19 -7.85
N ILE A 30 18.65 18.64 -9.05
CA ILE A 30 18.52 20.06 -9.37
C ILE A 30 17.05 20.33 -9.71
N GLY A 31 16.44 21.29 -9.01
CA GLY A 31 15.06 21.72 -9.26
C GLY A 31 13.97 20.84 -8.63
N PHE A 32 14.34 19.78 -7.90
CA PHE A 32 13.41 18.95 -7.14
C PHE A 32 14.09 18.33 -5.91
N ARG A 33 13.27 17.83 -4.98
CA ARG A 33 13.75 17.08 -3.81
C ARG A 33 13.22 15.64 -3.89
N ILE A 34 14.10 14.68 -3.63
CA ILE A 34 13.71 13.28 -3.45
C ILE A 34 13.20 13.12 -2.01
N LEU A 35 11.93 12.76 -1.87
CA LEU A 35 11.31 12.52 -0.56
C LEU A 35 11.71 11.15 0.00
N HIS A 36 11.71 10.13 -0.86
CA HIS A 36 12.10 8.77 -0.52
C HIS A 36 13.10 8.28 -1.57
N ASN A 37 14.36 8.07 -1.15
CA ASN A 37 15.40 7.52 -2.02
C ASN A 37 15.42 5.99 -2.01
N THR A 38 14.67 5.36 -1.11
CA THR A 38 14.58 3.92 -0.95
C THR A 38 13.12 3.50 -1.02
N LEU A 39 12.83 2.52 -1.87
CA LEU A 39 11.55 1.87 -2.02
C LEU A 39 11.70 0.40 -1.67
N VAL A 40 11.03 -0.04 -0.61
CA VAL A 40 11.03 -1.45 -0.19
C VAL A 40 10.09 -2.24 -1.10
N ARG A 41 10.50 -3.46 -1.47
CA ARG A 41 9.69 -4.36 -2.29
C ARG A 41 8.65 -5.05 -1.41
N ILE A 42 7.40 -5.06 -1.87
CA ILE A 42 6.35 -5.88 -1.27
C ILE A 42 6.65 -7.36 -1.57
N PRO A 43 6.71 -8.27 -0.58
CA PRO A 43 6.97 -9.68 -0.81
C PRO A 43 5.94 -10.32 -1.75
N ASP A 44 6.34 -11.34 -2.51
CA ASP A 44 5.41 -12.01 -3.45
C ASP A 44 4.21 -12.63 -2.74
N ASN A 45 3.07 -12.68 -3.45
CA ASN A 45 1.80 -13.19 -2.92
C ASN A 45 1.29 -12.39 -1.71
N THR A 46 1.64 -11.12 -1.61
CA THR A 46 1.08 -10.23 -0.57
C THR A 46 -0.20 -9.60 -1.09
N ILE A 47 -1.21 -9.57 -0.22
CA ILE A 47 -2.31 -8.62 -0.32
C ILE A 47 -2.12 -7.52 0.73
N TRP A 48 -2.36 -6.28 0.34
CA TRP A 48 -2.30 -5.14 1.25
C TRP A 48 -3.40 -4.14 0.95
N GLY A 49 -3.70 -3.27 1.91
CA GLY A 49 -4.68 -2.22 1.76
C GLY A 49 -5.34 -1.91 3.09
N TYR A 50 -6.58 -1.45 3.05
CA TYR A 50 -7.28 -1.04 4.26
C TYR A 50 -8.77 -1.32 4.17
N ILE A 51 -9.40 -1.35 5.33
CA ILE A 51 -10.85 -1.29 5.48
C ILE A 51 -11.19 0.04 6.14
N GLY A 52 -11.91 0.91 5.43
CA GLY A 52 -12.60 2.04 6.04
C GLY A 52 -13.94 1.58 6.61
N TYR A 53 -14.29 1.96 7.84
CA TYR A 53 -15.53 1.46 8.46
C TYR A 53 -16.20 2.48 9.37
N GLU A 54 -17.52 2.40 9.45
CA GLU A 54 -18.30 3.03 10.52
C GLU A 54 -18.13 2.25 11.82
N LEU A 55 -18.06 2.93 12.97
CA LEU A 55 -17.85 2.27 14.27
C LEU A 55 -18.93 1.21 14.59
N SER A 56 -20.16 1.41 14.11
CA SER A 56 -21.26 0.45 14.25
C SER A 56 -21.04 -0.86 13.48
N ALA A 57 -20.18 -0.85 12.45
CA ALA A 57 -19.86 -2.00 11.62
C ALA A 57 -18.61 -2.77 12.08
N LEU A 58 -18.02 -2.42 13.23
CA LEU A 58 -16.86 -3.12 13.79
C LEU A 58 -17.05 -4.66 13.88
N PRO A 59 -18.21 -5.19 14.30
CA PRO A 59 -18.41 -6.65 14.31
C PRO A 59 -18.32 -7.30 12.92
N ALA A 60 -18.74 -6.57 11.87
CA ALA A 60 -18.64 -7.06 10.50
C ALA A 60 -17.20 -6.96 9.96
N VAL A 61 -16.43 -5.95 10.37
CA VAL A 61 -14.98 -5.87 10.11
C VAL A 61 -14.26 -7.05 10.75
N ASP A 62 -14.53 -7.35 12.02
CA ASP A 62 -13.91 -8.48 12.72
C ASP A 62 -14.24 -9.81 12.03
N GLN A 63 -15.49 -10.00 11.60
CA GLN A 63 -15.88 -11.19 10.87
C GLN A 63 -15.17 -11.29 9.51
N PHE A 64 -15.00 -10.18 8.80
CA PHE A 64 -14.24 -10.15 7.54
C PHE A 64 -12.79 -10.58 7.76
N LEU A 65 -12.12 -10.09 8.81
CA LEU A 65 -10.74 -10.47 9.12
C LEU A 65 -10.62 -11.96 9.47
N GLN A 66 -11.61 -12.50 10.20
CA GLN A 66 -11.66 -13.93 10.48
C GLN A 66 -11.80 -14.75 9.20
N ASP A 67 -12.68 -14.35 8.29
CA ASP A 67 -12.88 -15.06 7.02
C ASP A 67 -11.67 -14.91 6.09
N LEU A 68 -11.06 -13.72 6.05
CA LEU A 68 -9.83 -13.47 5.32
C LEU A 68 -8.68 -14.33 5.85
N SER A 69 -8.59 -14.55 7.17
CA SER A 69 -7.54 -15.39 7.77
C SER A 69 -7.66 -16.88 7.41
N LYS A 70 -8.83 -17.35 6.98
CA LYS A 70 -9.02 -18.73 6.46
C LYS A 70 -8.35 -18.93 5.10
N ILE A 71 -8.13 -17.86 4.34
CA ILE A 71 -7.55 -17.88 2.98
C ILE A 71 -6.20 -17.17 2.88
N SER A 72 -5.66 -16.69 4.00
CA SER A 72 -4.41 -15.94 4.04
C SER A 72 -3.70 -16.01 5.39
N GLN A 73 -2.39 -15.88 5.38
CA GLN A 73 -1.55 -15.89 6.58
C GLN A 73 -1.14 -14.48 6.99
N GLU A 74 -0.82 -14.32 8.27
CA GLU A 74 -0.19 -13.09 8.73
C GLU A 74 1.14 -12.87 8.01
N GLN A 75 1.44 -11.61 7.73
CA GLN A 75 2.69 -11.22 7.11
C GLN A 75 3.20 -9.94 7.73
N SER A 76 4.38 -10.05 8.35
CA SER A 76 5.12 -8.88 8.82
C SER A 76 5.91 -8.26 7.68
N LEU A 77 5.93 -6.93 7.64
CA LEU A 77 6.74 -6.14 6.73
C LEU A 77 7.88 -5.47 7.51
N VAL A 78 9.03 -5.33 6.86
CA VAL A 78 10.12 -4.54 7.44
C VAL A 78 9.76 -3.05 7.36
N LYS A 79 10.33 -2.26 8.26
CA LYS A 79 10.16 -0.81 8.23
C LYS A 79 10.63 -0.21 6.90
N GLY A 80 9.95 0.84 6.45
CA GLY A 80 10.29 1.60 5.25
C GLY A 80 9.09 1.94 4.38
N TYR A 81 9.40 2.63 3.28
CA TYR A 81 8.42 3.12 2.32
C TYR A 81 8.23 2.12 1.18
N TYR A 82 6.98 1.74 0.92
CA TYR A 82 6.59 0.75 -0.10
C TYR A 82 5.87 1.38 -1.30
N GLY A 83 5.91 2.71 -1.44
CA GLY A 83 5.23 3.43 -2.52
C GLY A 83 3.78 3.75 -2.17
N TYR A 84 3.05 2.73 -1.71
CA TYR A 84 1.63 2.84 -1.34
C TYR A 84 1.39 3.23 0.13
N PHE A 85 2.31 2.84 0.99
CA PHE A 85 2.25 3.04 2.42
C PHE A 85 3.67 3.10 3.00
N ASN A 86 3.77 3.52 4.25
CA ASN A 86 4.98 3.49 5.04
C ASN A 86 4.79 2.58 6.25
N ILE A 87 5.83 1.83 6.61
CA ILE A 87 5.93 1.11 7.89
C ILE A 87 6.95 1.85 8.75
N PRO A 88 6.55 2.65 9.74
CA PRO A 88 7.46 3.32 10.66
C PRO A 88 7.96 2.35 11.75
N ASP A 89 8.76 2.84 12.70
CA ASP A 89 9.40 2.00 13.73
C ASP A 89 8.40 1.30 14.67
N ASN A 90 7.16 1.80 14.79
CA ASN A 90 6.10 1.13 15.58
C ASN A 90 5.47 -0.08 14.87
N GLY A 91 5.82 -0.32 13.59
CA GLY A 91 5.31 -1.43 12.78
C GLY A 91 3.87 -1.27 12.25
N ILE A 92 3.19 -0.16 12.57
CA ILE A 92 1.81 0.10 12.14
C ILE A 92 1.82 0.74 10.77
N MET A 93 1.12 0.14 9.82
CA MET A 93 1.03 0.65 8.45
C MET A 93 0.32 1.99 8.34
N GLU A 94 0.96 2.93 7.65
CA GLU A 94 0.45 4.28 7.41
C GLU A 94 0.27 4.53 5.90
N PHE A 95 -0.96 4.86 5.48
CA PHE A 95 -1.28 5.12 4.06
C PHE A 95 -1.08 6.57 3.61
N GLY A 96 -0.81 7.50 4.53
CA GLY A 96 -0.73 8.93 4.22
C GLY A 96 -1.98 9.45 3.49
N ALA A 97 -1.79 10.34 2.52
CA ALA A 97 -2.89 10.90 1.70
C ALA A 97 -3.52 9.89 0.70
N GLN A 98 -3.06 8.64 0.66
CA GLN A 98 -3.56 7.64 -0.29
C GLN A 98 -4.82 6.91 0.19
N ALA A 99 -5.19 7.04 1.47
CA ALA A 99 -6.45 6.53 1.96
C ALA A 99 -7.60 7.44 1.48
N ALA A 100 -8.41 6.94 0.56
CA ALA A 100 -9.55 7.67 -0.01
C ALA A 100 -10.81 7.59 0.90
N THR A 101 -10.68 7.86 2.19
CA THR A 101 -11.81 7.88 3.13
C THR A 101 -11.55 8.78 4.33
N ASP A 102 -12.62 9.39 4.83
CA ASP A 102 -12.70 10.15 6.08
C ASP A 102 -13.00 9.26 7.30
N ARG A 103 -13.28 7.97 7.07
CA ARG A 103 -13.58 6.99 8.12
C ARG A 103 -12.31 6.48 8.79
N PRO A 104 -12.42 5.98 10.04
CA PRO A 104 -11.39 5.13 10.62
C PRO A 104 -11.01 4.01 9.65
N ILE A 105 -9.70 3.81 9.47
CA ILE A 105 -9.17 2.74 8.63
C ILE A 105 -8.49 1.68 9.48
N LEU A 106 -8.68 0.43 9.09
CA LEU A 106 -7.92 -0.70 9.59
C LEU A 106 -6.96 -1.19 8.48
N PRO A 107 -5.65 -1.03 8.65
CA PRO A 107 -4.67 -1.56 7.72
C PRO A 107 -4.68 -3.08 7.64
N ILE A 108 -4.45 -3.61 6.44
CA ILE A 108 -4.35 -5.04 6.16
C ILE A 108 -3.06 -5.29 5.40
N VAL A 109 -2.30 -6.28 5.88
CA VAL A 109 -1.25 -6.96 5.11
C VAL A 109 -1.31 -8.44 5.44
N ARG A 110 -1.47 -9.26 4.41
CA ARG A 110 -1.49 -10.71 4.57
C ARG A 110 -0.81 -11.38 3.40
N ARG A 111 -0.24 -12.56 3.66
CA ARG A 111 0.25 -13.45 2.61
C ARG A 111 -0.92 -14.26 2.07
N PHE A 112 -1.26 -14.06 0.82
CA PHE A 112 -2.35 -14.74 0.15
C PHE A 112 -1.93 -16.16 -0.25
N GLN A 113 -2.77 -17.14 0.08
CA GLN A 113 -2.50 -18.57 -0.18
C GLN A 113 -3.54 -19.22 -1.08
N ALA A 114 -4.72 -18.62 -1.19
CA ALA A 114 -5.81 -19.12 -2.00
C ALA A 114 -5.72 -18.65 -3.46
N ASN A 115 -6.68 -19.06 -4.29
CA ASN A 115 -6.82 -18.52 -5.63
C ASN A 115 -7.47 -17.12 -5.57
N GLU A 116 -7.21 -16.27 -6.57
CA GLU A 116 -7.75 -14.90 -6.58
C GLU A 116 -9.28 -14.83 -6.50
N LYS A 117 -9.97 -15.85 -7.04
CA LYS A 117 -11.43 -15.90 -7.07
C LYS A 117 -12.05 -16.03 -5.67
N ASP A 118 -11.38 -16.71 -4.75
CA ASP A 118 -11.84 -16.83 -3.36
C ASP A 118 -11.80 -15.46 -2.65
N LEU A 119 -10.78 -14.65 -2.93
CA LEU A 119 -10.69 -13.28 -2.41
C LEU A 119 -11.75 -12.37 -3.02
N GLU A 120 -11.94 -12.45 -4.34
CA GLU A 120 -12.99 -11.69 -5.03
C GLU A 120 -14.37 -11.99 -4.46
N ASN A 121 -14.70 -13.27 -4.30
CA ASN A 121 -15.99 -13.69 -3.75
C ASN A 121 -16.18 -13.21 -2.31
N LEU A 122 -15.13 -13.28 -1.49
CA LEU A 122 -15.16 -12.77 -0.12
C LEU A 122 -15.44 -11.27 -0.10
N ILE A 123 -14.67 -10.49 -0.87
CA ILE A 123 -14.83 -9.02 -0.91
C ILE A 123 -16.21 -8.64 -1.45
N ALA A 124 -16.68 -9.30 -2.53
CA ALA A 124 -18.00 -9.07 -3.10
C ALA A 124 -19.12 -9.33 -2.08
N THR A 125 -19.05 -10.44 -1.36
CA THR A 125 -20.04 -10.79 -0.33
C THR A 125 -20.17 -9.69 0.74
N TYR A 126 -19.04 -9.14 1.19
CA TYR A 126 -19.05 -8.08 2.20
C TYR A 126 -19.47 -6.73 1.65
N ARG A 127 -19.13 -6.41 0.40
CA ARG A 127 -19.60 -5.20 -0.26
C ARG A 127 -21.11 -5.21 -0.48
N ASP A 128 -21.66 -6.35 -0.90
CA ASP A 128 -23.10 -6.49 -1.12
C ASP A 128 -23.89 -6.37 0.19
N LYS A 129 -23.34 -6.92 1.28
CA LYS A 129 -24.01 -6.94 2.58
C LYS A 129 -23.79 -5.68 3.42
N TYR A 130 -22.61 -5.08 3.35
CA TYR A 130 -22.16 -4.01 4.25
C TYR A 130 -21.57 -2.79 3.53
N GLY A 131 -21.67 -2.68 2.21
CA GLY A 131 -20.97 -1.65 1.42
C GLY A 131 -21.29 -0.19 1.77
N LYS A 132 -22.36 0.07 2.52
CA LYS A 132 -22.65 1.40 3.08
C LYS A 132 -21.77 1.73 4.29
N ASP A 133 -21.46 0.72 5.09
CA ASP A 133 -20.80 0.87 6.39
C ASP A 133 -19.33 0.46 6.35
N ILE A 134 -18.93 -0.35 5.36
CA ILE A 134 -17.58 -0.87 5.18
C ILE A 134 -17.10 -0.61 3.75
N TYR A 135 -15.90 -0.03 3.63
CA TYR A 135 -15.18 0.21 2.40
C TYR A 135 -13.88 -0.60 2.40
N ILE A 136 -13.87 -1.72 1.66
CA ILE A 136 -12.69 -2.58 1.51
C ILE A 136 -11.92 -2.12 0.29
N HIS A 137 -10.63 -1.83 0.45
CA HIS A 137 -9.72 -1.50 -0.65
C HIS A 137 -8.44 -2.31 -0.51
N LEU A 138 -8.28 -3.33 -1.36
CA LEU A 138 -7.13 -4.25 -1.33
C LEU A 138 -6.42 -4.26 -2.68
N ARG A 139 -5.12 -4.54 -2.63
CA ARG A 139 -4.25 -4.72 -3.80
C ARG A 139 -3.41 -5.98 -3.63
N ASN A 140 -2.99 -6.58 -4.74
CA ASN A 140 -2.03 -7.68 -4.73
C ASN A 140 -0.73 -7.32 -5.47
N THR A 141 0.29 -8.16 -5.33
CA THR A 141 1.61 -7.95 -5.96
C THR A 141 1.60 -7.95 -7.48
N ASN A 142 0.51 -8.41 -8.11
CA ASN A 142 0.32 -8.36 -9.56
C ASN A 142 -0.25 -7.02 -10.03
N GLY A 143 -0.49 -6.08 -9.11
CA GLY A 143 -1.06 -4.76 -9.41
C GLY A 143 -2.57 -4.77 -9.58
N LYS A 144 -3.26 -5.86 -9.23
CA LYS A 144 -4.72 -5.93 -9.25
C LYS A 144 -5.28 -5.26 -8.01
N GLU A 145 -6.30 -4.43 -8.22
CA GLU A 145 -7.07 -3.77 -7.19
C GLU A 145 -8.40 -4.50 -7.02
N TYR A 146 -8.85 -4.62 -5.78
CA TYR A 146 -10.12 -5.22 -5.42
C TYR A 146 -11.00 -4.14 -4.81
#